data_AF-A0A6H1X1Q5-F1
#
_entry.id   AF-A0A6H1X1Q5-F1
#
_cell.length_a   1.000
_cell.length_b   1.000
_cell.length_c   1.000
_cell.angle_alpha   90.00
_cell.angle_beta   90.00
_cell.angle_gamma   90.00
#
_symmetry.space_group_name_H-M   'P 1'
#
loop_
_entity.id
_entity.type
_entity.pdbx_description
1 polymer ?
#
loop_
_entity_poly.entity_id
_entity_poly.type
_entity_poly.pdbx_seq_one_letter_code
_entity_poly.pdbx_strand_id
1 'polypeptide(L)'
;MEKMKKVLWYIIINKLSSTPFITPNIRLKIYRLFNIDINGSVFSHVNIQANNIKIGKGTFVNKYCYFDSNRFIEIGENCAMHIM
;
A
#
# COMPACT_ATOMS: atom_id res chain seq x y z
N MET A 1 -22.69 -6.63 -2.32
CA MET A 1 -21.89 -5.60 -1.61
C MET A 1 -20.38 -5.75 -1.79
N GLU A 2 -19.82 -6.97 -1.88
CA GLU A 2 -18.37 -7.15 -2.04
C GLU A 2 -17.77 -6.58 -3.33
N LYS A 3 -18.43 -6.76 -4.49
CA LYS A 3 -17.94 -6.20 -5.77
C LYS A 3 -17.75 -4.69 -5.72
N MET A 4 -18.71 -3.97 -5.15
CA MET A 4 -18.65 -2.51 -5.04
C MET A 4 -17.50 -2.05 -4.13
N LYS A 5 -17.28 -2.76 -3.02
CA LYS A 5 -16.12 -2.53 -2.15
C LYS A 5 -14.80 -2.79 -2.88
N LYS A 6 -14.70 -3.87 -3.68
CA LYS A 6 -13.52 -4.18 -4.50
C LYS A 6 -13.26 -3.11 -5.57
N VAL A 7 -14.30 -2.62 -6.24
CA VAL A 7 -14.18 -1.54 -7.24
C VAL A 7 -13.71 -0.25 -6.58
N LEU A 8 -14.34 0.14 -5.46
CA LEU A 8 -13.95 1.33 -4.72
C LEU A 8 -12.51 1.24 -4.23
N TRP A 9 -12.12 0.08 -3.70
CA TRP A 9 -10.76 -0.21 -3.28
C TRP A 9 -9.76 -0.05 -4.43
N TYR A 10 -10.05 -0.66 -5.58
CA TYR A 10 -9.22 -0.53 -6.77
C TYR A 10 -9.04 0.93 -7.20
N ILE A 11 -10.12 1.72 -7.19
CA ILE A 11 -10.08 3.13 -7.58
C ILE A 11 -9.22 3.94 -6.60
N ILE A 12 -9.44 3.79 -5.28
CA ILE A 12 -8.78 4.64 -4.28
C ILE A 12 -7.33 4.20 -4.03
N ILE A 13 -7.12 2.90 -3.80
CA ILE A 13 -5.81 2.37 -3.39
C ILE A 13 -4.91 2.13 -4.61
N ASN A 14 -5.46 1.56 -5.68
CA ASN A 14 -4.65 1.07 -6.80
C ASN A 14 -4.65 1.97 -8.04
N LYS A 15 -5.54 2.96 -8.14
CA LYS A 15 -5.50 3.99 -9.19
C LYS A 15 -5.09 5.36 -8.66
N LEU A 16 -5.76 5.84 -7.61
CA LEU A 16 -5.49 7.16 -7.07
C LEU A 16 -4.17 7.16 -6.28
N SER A 17 -4.02 6.29 -5.28
CA SER A 17 -2.84 6.33 -4.41
C SER A 17 -1.56 5.86 -5.13
N SER A 18 -1.69 5.01 -6.14
CA SER A 18 -0.58 4.49 -6.93
C SER A 18 -0.08 5.48 -8.00
N THR A 19 -0.81 6.57 -8.28
CA THR A 19 -0.41 7.53 -9.31
C THR A 19 0.86 8.31 -8.92
N PRO A 20 1.74 8.68 -9.87
CA PRO A 20 2.91 9.52 -9.59
C PRO A 20 2.54 10.95 -9.17
N PHE A 21 1.31 11.41 -9.43
CA PHE A 21 0.86 12.77 -9.06
C PHE A 21 0.56 12.92 -7.56
N ILE A 22 0.31 11.83 -6.84
CA ILE A 22 0.09 11.87 -5.39
C ILE A 22 1.44 11.80 -4.67
N THR A 23 1.70 12.79 -3.80
CA THR A 23 2.94 12.86 -3.03
C THR A 23 3.01 11.72 -2.00
N PRO A 24 4.22 11.25 -1.63
CA PRO A 24 4.39 10.14 -0.69
C PRO A 24 3.61 10.33 0.63
N ASN A 25 3.61 11.53 1.19
CA ASN A 25 2.91 11.83 2.44
C ASN A 25 1.39 11.69 2.31
N ILE A 26 0.81 12.14 1.19
CA ILE A 26 -0.63 12.00 0.94
C ILE A 26 -0.97 10.53 0.71
N ARG A 27 -0.15 9.79 -0.04
CA ARG A 27 -0.31 8.35 -0.25
C ARG A 27 -0.38 7.59 1.07
N LEU A 28 0.57 7.84 1.98
CA LEU A 28 0.59 7.21 3.31
C LEU A 28 -0.64 7.59 4.15
N LYS A 29 -1.12 8.84 4.08
CA LYS A 29 -2.36 9.25 4.74
C LYS A 29 -3.57 8.49 4.20
N ILE A 30 -3.70 8.35 2.87
CA ILE A 30 -4.78 7.58 2.27
C ILE A 30 -4.69 6.13 2.77
N TYR A 31 -3.53 5.49 2.67
CA TYR A 31 -3.34 4.11 3.14
C TYR A 31 -3.74 3.89 4.61
N ARG A 32 -3.38 4.81 5.51
CA ARG A 32 -3.77 4.72 6.93
C ARG A 32 -5.28 4.77 7.15
N LEU A 33 -6.03 5.51 6.32
CA LEU A 33 -7.50 5.53 6.38
C LEU A 33 -8.12 4.17 6.02
N PHE A 34 -7.36 3.30 5.35
CA PHE A 34 -7.78 1.97 4.91
C PHE A 34 -7.04 0.83 5.63
N ASN A 35 -6.58 1.07 6.88
CA ASN A 35 -5.87 0.10 7.72
C ASN A 35 -4.58 -0.46 7.10
N ILE A 36 -3.94 0.32 6.24
CA ILE A 36 -2.60 0.06 5.71
C ILE A 36 -1.66 1.01 6.44
N ASP A 37 -1.07 0.55 7.54
CA ASP A 37 -0.13 1.36 8.32
C ASP A 37 1.30 1.11 7.84
N ILE A 38 1.84 2.09 7.11
CA ILE A 38 3.20 2.04 6.60
C ILE A 38 3.98 3.16 7.24
N ASN A 39 4.92 2.79 8.11
CA ASN A 39 5.82 3.71 8.80
C ASN A 39 7.15 3.86 8.05
N GLY A 40 7.13 3.73 6.73
CA GLY A 40 8.28 3.81 5.84
C GLY A 40 7.98 4.59 4.56
N SER A 41 8.72 4.30 3.49
CA SER A 41 8.52 4.94 2.18
C SER A 41 7.84 3.99 1.21
N VAL A 42 6.81 4.49 0.50
CA VAL A 42 6.10 3.72 -0.53
C VAL A 42 6.12 4.49 -1.85
N PHE A 43 6.57 3.85 -2.91
CA PHE A 43 6.64 4.46 -4.24
C PHE A 43 5.32 4.33 -5.01
N SER A 44 5.20 5.08 -6.11
CA SER A 44 4.04 4.98 -6.99
C SER A 44 3.97 3.60 -7.64
N HIS A 45 2.81 3.23 -8.17
CA HIS A 45 2.55 1.97 -8.87
C HIS A 45 2.63 0.71 -7.99
N VAL A 46 2.65 0.85 -6.67
CA VAL A 46 2.41 -0.27 -5.75
C VAL A 46 0.93 -0.65 -5.81
N ASN A 47 0.66 -1.94 -5.85
CA ASN A 47 -0.70 -2.49 -5.89
C ASN A 47 -0.96 -3.30 -4.62
N ILE A 48 -2.06 -2.95 -3.95
CA ILE A 48 -2.43 -3.50 -2.66
C ILE A 48 -3.85 -4.06 -2.78
N GLN A 49 -3.99 -5.36 -2.59
CA GLN A 49 -5.26 -6.07 -2.46
C GLN A 49 -5.58 -6.46 -1.01
N ALA A 50 -4.55 -6.56 -0.15
CA ALA A 50 -4.74 -6.79 1.29
C ALA A 50 -5.21 -5.51 2.00
N ASN A 51 -6.16 -5.65 2.92
CA ASN A 51 -6.78 -4.53 3.65
C ASN A 51 -6.32 -4.41 5.12
N ASN A 52 -5.29 -5.14 5.50
CA ASN A 52 -4.71 -5.11 6.83
C ASN A 52 -3.20 -5.37 6.73
N ILE A 53 -2.44 -4.28 6.62
CA ILE A 53 -0.99 -4.32 6.41
C ILE A 53 -0.33 -3.42 7.44
N LYS A 54 0.75 -3.90 8.04
CA LYS A 54 1.65 -3.12 8.89
C LYS A 54 3.07 -3.24 8.38
N ILE A 55 3.71 -2.10 8.13
CA ILE A 55 5.11 -2.02 7.70
C ILE A 55 5.88 -1.12 8.65
N GLY A 56 6.96 -1.67 9.22
CA GLY A 56 7.83 -1.03 10.19
C GLY A 56 8.63 0.16 9.65
N LYS A 57 9.30 0.84 10.58
CA LYS A 57 10.11 2.03 10.29
C LYS A 57 11.32 1.71 9.42
N GLY A 58 11.77 2.70 8.65
CA GLY A 58 12.94 2.56 7.79
C GLY A 58 12.74 1.58 6.61
N THR A 59 11.53 1.05 6.43
CA THR A 59 11.24 0.12 5.35
C THR A 59 10.90 0.85 4.05
N PHE A 60 11.41 0.33 2.93
CA PHE A 60 11.20 0.86 1.59
C PHE A 60 10.40 -0.11 0.73
N VAL A 61 9.34 0.40 0.09
CA VAL A 61 8.51 -0.32 -0.86
C VAL A 61 8.69 0.29 -2.24
N ASN A 62 9.39 -0.40 -3.14
CA ASN A 62 9.60 0.13 -4.49
C ASN A 62 8.35 0.03 -5.36
N LYS A 63 8.40 0.72 -6.51
CA LYS A 63 7.38 0.65 -7.56
C LYS A 63 7.06 -0.80 -7.93
N TYR A 64 5.82 -1.03 -8.32
CA TYR A 64 5.31 -2.31 -8.83
C TYR A 64 5.22 -3.45 -7.80
N CYS A 65 5.62 -3.26 -6.54
CA CYS A 65 5.35 -4.24 -5.49
C CYS A 65 3.85 -4.57 -5.39
N TYR A 66 3.55 -5.83 -5.10
CA TYR A 66 2.20 -6.36 -5.02
C TYR A 66 1.95 -6.99 -3.65
N PHE A 67 0.93 -6.50 -2.94
CA PHE A 67 0.52 -7.04 -1.63
C PHE A 67 -0.86 -7.64 -1.73
N ASP A 68 -0.95 -8.96 -1.74
CA ASP A 68 -2.21 -9.69 -1.88
C ASP A 68 -2.27 -10.83 -0.88
N SER A 69 -3.19 -10.70 0.06
CA SER A 69 -3.39 -11.63 1.16
C SER A 69 -4.80 -11.44 1.71
N ASN A 70 -5.41 -12.55 2.11
CA ASN A 70 -6.64 -12.56 2.91
C ASN A 70 -6.36 -12.55 4.43
N ARG A 71 -5.09 -12.50 4.82
CA ARG A 71 -4.60 -12.44 6.20
C ARG A 71 -3.79 -11.17 6.43
N PHE A 72 -3.56 -10.88 7.70
CA PHE A 72 -2.69 -9.79 8.12
C PHE A 72 -1.28 -9.93 7.54
N ILE A 73 -0.75 -8.85 6.99
CA ILE A 73 0.64 -8.75 6.53
C ILE A 73 1.41 -7.88 7.53
N GLU A 74 2.47 -8.42 8.13
CA GLU A 74 3.41 -7.66 8.95
C GLU A 74 4.80 -7.72 8.34
N ILE A 75 5.39 -6.56 8.11
CA ILE A 75 6.77 -6.39 7.69
C ILE A 75 7.48 -5.59 8.75
N GLY A 76 8.64 -6.09 9.18
CA GLY A 76 9.46 -5.48 10.21
C GLY A 76 10.09 -4.14 9.80
N GLU A 77 11.07 -3.73 10.58
CA GLU A 77 11.81 -2.48 10.38
C GLU A 77 13.00 -2.68 9.44
N ASN A 78 13.44 -1.60 8.78
CA ASN A 78 14.63 -1.52 7.94
C ASN A 78 14.69 -2.57 6.81
N CYS A 79 13.53 -2.89 6.22
CA CYS A 79 13.44 -3.81 5.10
C CYS A 79 13.45 -3.06 3.75
N ALA A 80 13.84 -3.75 2.68
CA ALA A 80 13.71 -3.24 1.32
C ALA A 80 12.95 -4.26 0.48
N MET A 81 11.80 -3.85 -0.08
CA MET A 81 11.02 -4.65 -1.01
C MET A 81 11.21 -4.12 -2.42
N HIS A 82 11.62 -5.00 -3.31
CA HIS A 82 11.94 -4.70 -4.69
C HIS A 82 11.59 -5.89 -5.57
N ILE A 83 11.13 -5.63 -6.79
CA ILE A 83 10.94 -6.66 -7.84
C ILE A 83 12.16 -6.59 -8.75
N MET A 84 12.84 -7.73 -8.96
CA MET A 84 13.95 -7.83 -9.92
C MET A 84 13.45 -7.76 -11.36
#